data_AF-A0AAE5ACJ6-F1
#
_entry.id   AF-A0AAE5ACJ6-F1
#
_cell.length_a   1.000
_cell.length_b   1.000
_cell.length_c   1.000
_cell.angle_alpha   90.00
_cell.angle_beta   90.00
_cell.angle_gamma   90.00
#
_symmetry.space_group_name_H-M   'P 1'
#
loop_
_entity.id
_entity.type
_entity.pdbx_description
1 polymer ?
#
loop_
_entity_poly.entity_id
_entity_poly.type
_entity_poly.pdbx_seq_one_letter_code
_entity_poly.pdbx_strand_id
1 'polypeptide(L)'
;MGILALSLGGCTPSAPDIPKDLSPNEVEALTASDNGKSFLKQISVYHWDDQGAAAAELFAWVPEWAGSPDPNRQETAGQTAYTIAEFLSAESAALLNIETDRTIGDVNPILVSAYTDAIIPYLGQAVSDDPDAKGFKPLDPLDSSMRKTYSMLNVLNSDETSSSKLGQAFFDLIERNRKSLTVELTPGTDASEAAKASVLEVARLVGLASASGIRPPDAEPLSFDIGVEQTEIDYLLARTSVSGPNNDITSQFFTSDGSLKPPGVVRTQLGEAGWEQYSGMLSRYLSRSKGQKEISNSFAHTAETIANENNR
;
A
#
# COMPACT_ATOMS: atom_id res chain seq x y z
N MET A 1 53.42 -36.56 16.72
CA MET A 1 52.03 -36.37 16.30
C MET A 1 51.78 -34.88 16.21
N GLY A 2 51.85 -34.31 15.00
CA GLY A 2 51.54 -32.90 14.75
C GLY A 2 50.11 -32.80 14.25
N ILE A 3 49.24 -32.13 15.01
CA ILE A 3 47.88 -31.82 14.58
C ILE A 3 47.99 -30.62 13.64
N LEU A 4 47.81 -30.87 12.33
CA LEU A 4 47.55 -29.82 11.35
C LEU A 4 46.15 -29.27 11.64
N ALA A 5 46.08 -28.05 12.15
CA ALA A 5 44.85 -27.27 12.17
C ALA A 5 44.60 -26.75 10.74
N LEU A 6 43.67 -27.39 10.03
CA LEU A 6 43.10 -26.85 8.79
C LEU A 6 42.16 -25.70 9.17
N SER A 7 42.64 -24.48 9.07
CA SER A 7 41.80 -23.28 9.05
C SER A 7 41.05 -23.23 7.73
N LEU A 8 39.79 -23.66 7.74
CA LEU A 8 38.84 -23.38 6.68
C LEU A 8 38.52 -21.88 6.73
N GLY A 9 39.29 -21.07 5.99
CA GLY A 9 38.89 -19.71 5.67
C GLY A 9 37.68 -19.78 4.74
N GLY A 10 36.49 -19.58 5.28
CA GLY A 10 35.30 -19.34 4.46
C GLY A 10 35.53 -18.07 3.64
N CYS A 11 35.54 -18.18 2.32
CA CYS A 11 35.51 -17.02 1.43
C CYS A 11 34.19 -16.29 1.69
N THR A 12 34.21 -15.23 2.48
CA THR A 12 33.15 -14.23 2.42
C THR A 12 33.15 -13.64 1.01
N PRO A 13 31.99 -13.56 0.33
CA PRO A 13 31.91 -12.88 -0.95
C PRO A 13 32.50 -11.47 -0.85
N SER A 14 33.21 -11.01 -1.88
CA SER A 14 33.65 -9.62 -1.94
C SER A 14 32.42 -8.71 -2.00
N ALA A 15 32.50 -7.54 -1.36
CA ALA A 15 31.45 -6.53 -1.41
C ALA A 15 31.10 -6.18 -2.86
N PRO A 16 29.81 -6.05 -3.21
CA PRO A 16 29.39 -5.50 -4.49
C PRO A 16 29.99 -4.12 -4.71
N ASP A 17 30.36 -3.81 -5.95
CA ASP A 17 30.89 -2.50 -6.30
C ASP A 17 29.75 -1.48 -6.32
N ILE A 18 29.83 -0.46 -5.47
CA ILE A 18 28.89 0.67 -5.46
C ILE A 18 29.45 1.74 -6.41
N PRO A 19 28.66 2.22 -7.39
CA PRO A 19 29.13 3.25 -8.31
C PRO A 19 29.59 4.50 -7.55
N LYS A 20 30.67 5.12 -8.02
CA LYS A 20 31.20 6.34 -7.40
C LYS A 20 30.35 7.58 -7.70
N ASP A 21 29.67 7.57 -8.84
CA ASP A 21 28.71 8.60 -9.21
C ASP A 21 27.33 8.14 -8.72
N LEU A 22 26.84 8.84 -7.69
CA LEU A 22 25.52 8.60 -7.10
C LEU A 22 24.49 9.61 -7.63
N SER A 23 24.79 10.28 -8.75
CA SER A 23 23.83 11.22 -9.32
C SER A 23 22.57 10.47 -9.78
N PRO A 24 21.37 11.08 -9.62
CA PRO A 24 20.11 10.41 -9.91
C PRO A 24 20.01 9.78 -11.30
N ASN A 25 20.52 10.46 -12.33
CA ASN A 25 20.49 9.95 -13.70
C ASN A 25 21.39 8.74 -13.91
N GLU A 26 22.57 8.69 -13.27
CA GLU A 26 23.48 7.56 -13.37
C GLU A 26 22.92 6.34 -12.61
N VAL A 27 22.28 6.57 -11.46
CA VAL A 27 21.59 5.50 -10.71
C VAL A 27 20.40 4.96 -11.50
N GLU A 28 19.56 5.83 -12.08
CA GLU A 28 18.44 5.41 -12.94
C GLU A 28 18.97 4.57 -14.11
N ALA A 29 19.96 5.07 -14.86
CA ALA A 29 20.53 4.36 -15.99
C ALA A 29 21.16 3.00 -15.61
N LEU A 30 21.84 2.94 -14.46
CA LEU A 30 22.41 1.69 -13.94
C LEU A 30 21.31 0.67 -13.63
N THR A 31 20.27 1.09 -12.90
CA THR A 31 19.18 0.20 -12.47
C THR A 31 18.30 -0.24 -13.64
N ALA A 32 18.11 0.61 -14.66
CA ALA A 32 17.38 0.29 -15.88
C ALA A 32 18.17 -0.56 -16.89
N SER A 33 19.48 -0.73 -16.71
CA SER A 33 20.33 -1.50 -17.62
C SER A 33 20.03 -3.00 -17.60
N ASP A 34 20.51 -3.74 -18.62
CA ASP A 34 20.41 -5.22 -18.69
C ASP A 34 20.99 -5.92 -17.43
N ASN A 35 21.94 -5.27 -16.75
CA ASN A 35 22.56 -5.79 -15.53
C ASN A 35 21.93 -5.22 -14.25
N GLY A 36 21.03 -4.26 -14.35
CA GLY A 36 20.46 -3.53 -13.21
C GLY A 36 19.76 -4.45 -12.21
N LYS A 37 18.97 -5.42 -12.69
CA LYS A 37 18.36 -6.44 -11.81
C LYS A 37 19.39 -7.27 -11.05
N SER A 38 20.48 -7.66 -11.73
CA SER A 38 21.57 -8.42 -11.10
C SER A 38 22.34 -7.58 -10.09
N PHE A 39 22.52 -6.29 -10.37
CA PHE A 39 23.11 -5.32 -9.44
C PHE A 39 22.24 -5.14 -8.19
N LEU A 40 20.94 -4.85 -8.37
CA LEU A 40 19.97 -4.73 -7.27
C LEU A 40 19.94 -6.00 -6.42
N LYS A 41 19.97 -7.18 -7.05
CA LYS A 41 20.06 -8.46 -6.32
C LYS A 41 21.33 -8.55 -5.49
N GLN A 42 22.49 -8.25 -6.07
CA GLN A 42 23.78 -8.33 -5.38
C GLN A 42 23.83 -7.41 -4.16
N ILE A 43 23.44 -6.14 -4.28
CA ILE A 43 23.45 -5.20 -3.15
C ILE A 43 22.42 -5.58 -2.08
N SER A 44 21.31 -6.20 -2.47
CA SER A 44 20.21 -6.54 -1.55
C SER A 44 20.49 -7.80 -0.72
N VAL A 45 21.19 -8.78 -1.28
CA VAL A 45 21.51 -10.05 -0.58
C VAL A 45 22.88 -10.06 0.08
N TYR A 46 23.73 -9.08 -0.23
CA TYR A 46 25.02 -8.94 0.42
C TYR A 46 24.85 -8.49 1.87
N HIS A 47 25.57 -9.12 2.80
CA HIS A 47 25.53 -8.76 4.21
C HIS A 47 26.53 -7.62 4.47
N TRP A 48 26.02 -6.39 4.48
CA TRP A 48 26.83 -5.20 4.71
C TRP A 48 27.11 -5.00 6.20
N ASP A 49 28.35 -4.64 6.55
CA ASP A 49 28.71 -4.30 7.94
C ASP A 49 27.96 -3.06 8.47
N ASP A 50 27.48 -2.20 7.56
CA ASP A 50 26.71 -0.98 7.85
C ASP A 50 25.19 -1.16 7.70
N GLN A 51 24.70 -2.42 7.70
CA GLN A 51 23.28 -2.76 7.57
C GLN A 51 22.65 -2.27 6.24
N GLY A 52 23.47 -2.05 5.22
CA GLY A 52 23.06 -1.66 3.88
C GLY A 52 23.05 -0.15 3.65
N ALA A 53 23.60 0.65 4.58
CA ALA A 53 23.61 2.11 4.48
C ALA A 53 24.32 2.60 3.20
N ALA A 54 25.49 2.05 2.85
CA ALA A 54 26.19 2.42 1.62
C ALA A 54 25.37 2.16 0.35
N ALA A 55 24.60 1.07 0.33
CA ALA A 55 23.70 0.76 -0.78
C ALA A 55 22.45 1.65 -0.79
N ALA A 56 21.93 2.01 0.39
CA ALA A 56 20.76 2.85 0.55
C ALA A 56 20.95 4.27 -0.03
N GLU A 57 22.17 4.81 0.04
CA GLU A 57 22.51 6.14 -0.51
C GLU A 57 22.22 6.27 -2.01
N LEU A 58 22.19 5.16 -2.77
CA LEU A 58 21.82 5.15 -4.18
C LEU A 58 20.39 5.68 -4.41
N PHE A 59 19.49 5.50 -3.44
CA PHE A 59 18.04 5.73 -3.61
C PHE A 59 17.51 6.90 -2.78
N ALA A 60 18.33 7.50 -1.91
CA ALA A 60 17.90 8.54 -0.97
C ALA A 60 17.30 9.79 -1.63
N TRP A 61 17.61 10.05 -2.90
CA TRP A 61 17.11 11.18 -3.67
C TRP A 61 15.70 10.98 -4.24
N VAL A 62 15.22 9.73 -4.36
CA VAL A 62 13.96 9.40 -5.04
C VAL A 62 12.76 10.13 -4.42
N PRO A 63 12.56 10.16 -3.08
CA PRO A 63 11.41 10.84 -2.48
C PRO A 63 11.40 12.35 -2.74
N GLU A 64 12.57 13.00 -2.73
CA GLU A 64 12.69 14.43 -3.02
C GLU A 64 12.30 14.73 -4.47
N TRP A 65 12.79 13.91 -5.41
CA TRP A 65 12.51 14.10 -6.83
C TRP A 65 11.08 13.75 -7.22
N ALA A 66 10.45 12.79 -6.53
CA ALA A 66 9.03 12.47 -6.68
C ALA A 66 8.14 13.69 -6.37
N GLY A 67 8.51 14.50 -5.37
CA GLY A 67 7.79 15.73 -4.99
C GLY A 67 8.22 17.00 -5.74
N SER A 68 9.16 16.89 -6.69
CA SER A 68 9.71 18.03 -7.41
C SER A 68 8.67 18.69 -8.35
N PRO A 69 8.70 20.01 -8.55
CA PRO A 69 7.90 20.67 -9.59
C PRO A 69 8.47 20.46 -11.02
N ASP A 70 9.69 19.93 -11.15
CA ASP A 70 10.31 19.59 -12.44
C ASP A 70 9.82 18.21 -12.93
N PRO A 71 9.07 18.13 -14.05
CA PRO A 71 8.54 16.86 -14.56
C PRO A 71 9.61 15.84 -14.92
N ASN A 72 10.81 16.27 -15.32
CA ASN A 72 11.90 15.33 -15.65
C ASN A 72 12.40 14.63 -14.38
N ARG A 73 12.51 15.38 -13.27
CA ARG A 73 12.89 14.79 -11.98
C ARG A 73 11.83 13.81 -11.48
N GLN A 74 10.55 14.15 -11.63
CA GLN A 74 9.45 13.25 -11.28
C GLN A 74 9.50 11.95 -12.10
N GLU A 75 9.75 12.05 -13.40
CA GLU A 75 9.88 10.91 -14.31
C GLU A 75 11.06 10.01 -13.92
N THR A 76 12.26 10.56 -13.71
CA THR A 76 13.44 9.80 -13.29
C THR A 76 13.24 9.09 -11.95
N ALA A 77 12.62 9.78 -10.98
CA ALA A 77 12.27 9.17 -9.69
C ALA A 77 11.25 8.05 -9.86
N GLY A 78 10.23 8.25 -10.69
CA GLY A 78 9.19 7.25 -10.95
C GLY A 78 9.74 6.01 -11.64
N GLN A 79 10.61 6.19 -12.64
CA GLN A 79 11.27 5.09 -13.35
C GLN A 79 12.14 4.27 -12.41
N THR A 80 12.95 4.94 -11.58
CA THR A 80 13.79 4.27 -10.57
C THR A 80 12.94 3.51 -9.56
N ALA A 81 11.89 4.13 -9.02
CA ALA A 81 10.95 3.49 -8.11
C ALA A 81 10.25 2.29 -8.76
N TYR A 82 9.84 2.39 -10.03
CA TYR A 82 9.22 1.30 -10.76
C TYR A 82 10.18 0.12 -10.96
N THR A 83 11.45 0.39 -11.30
CA THR A 83 12.48 -0.65 -11.40
C THR A 83 12.72 -1.35 -10.06
N ILE A 84 12.77 -0.60 -8.95
CA ILE A 84 12.83 -1.17 -7.60
C ILE A 84 11.60 -2.05 -7.35
N ALA A 85 10.40 -1.55 -7.62
CA ALA A 85 9.15 -2.28 -7.44
C ALA A 85 9.13 -3.61 -8.21
N GLU A 86 9.52 -3.60 -9.49
CA GLU A 86 9.62 -4.79 -10.33
C GLU A 86 10.65 -5.80 -9.78
N PHE A 87 11.82 -5.31 -9.35
CA PHE A 87 12.86 -6.13 -8.74
C PHE A 87 12.36 -6.82 -7.46
N LEU A 88 11.80 -6.05 -6.51
CA LEU A 88 11.32 -6.58 -5.23
C LEU A 88 10.20 -7.60 -5.42
N SER A 89 9.26 -7.32 -6.33
CA SER A 89 8.22 -8.27 -6.72
C SER A 89 8.82 -9.57 -7.26
N ALA A 90 9.73 -9.46 -8.23
CA ALA A 90 10.27 -10.61 -8.97
C ALA A 90 11.23 -11.48 -8.13
N GLU A 91 11.92 -10.90 -7.16
CA GLU A 91 12.89 -11.58 -6.30
C GLU A 91 12.37 -11.83 -4.87
N SER A 92 11.10 -11.52 -4.59
CA SER A 92 10.47 -11.62 -3.26
C SER A 92 10.79 -12.91 -2.51
N ALA A 93 10.66 -14.07 -3.16
CA ALA A 93 10.96 -15.36 -2.52
C ALA A 93 12.43 -15.47 -2.06
N ALA A 94 13.38 -14.93 -2.83
CA ALA A 94 14.79 -14.94 -2.46
C ALA A 94 15.11 -13.87 -1.40
N LEU A 95 14.48 -12.70 -1.50
CA LEU A 95 14.68 -11.60 -0.54
C LEU A 95 14.06 -11.89 0.82
N LEU A 96 12.99 -12.68 0.88
CA LEU A 96 12.38 -13.12 2.13
C LEU A 96 13.04 -14.38 2.72
N ASN A 97 14.00 -14.98 2.02
CA ASN A 97 14.69 -16.21 2.45
C ASN A 97 16.17 -16.22 2.04
N ILE A 98 16.95 -15.19 2.40
CA ILE A 98 18.35 -15.03 1.99
C ILE A 98 19.23 -16.15 2.58
N GLU A 99 18.97 -16.57 3.82
CA GLU A 99 19.74 -17.60 4.52
C GLU A 99 18.86 -18.67 5.16
N THR A 100 17.84 -19.15 4.46
CA THR A 100 16.85 -20.16 4.93
C THR A 100 15.90 -19.64 6.03
N ASP A 101 16.30 -18.67 6.85
CA ASP A 101 15.48 -18.11 7.92
C ASP A 101 15.63 -16.60 8.15
N ARG A 102 16.36 -15.89 7.28
CA ARG A 102 16.53 -14.43 7.33
C ARG A 102 15.96 -13.74 6.09
N THR A 103 15.21 -12.67 6.30
CA THR A 103 14.71 -11.76 5.27
C THR A 103 15.74 -10.67 4.96
N ILE A 104 15.53 -9.91 3.88
CA ILE A 104 16.30 -8.70 3.60
C ILE A 104 16.16 -7.66 4.71
N GLY A 105 15.01 -7.59 5.39
CA GLY A 105 14.82 -6.71 6.56
C GLY A 105 15.72 -7.09 7.74
N ASP A 106 16.00 -8.38 7.92
CA ASP A 106 16.92 -8.86 8.96
C ASP A 106 18.39 -8.57 8.62
N VAL A 107 18.73 -8.63 7.33
CA VAL A 107 20.12 -8.54 6.84
C VAL A 107 20.52 -7.09 6.56
N ASN A 108 19.65 -6.31 5.92
CA ASN A 108 19.92 -4.96 5.41
C ASN A 108 18.73 -4.00 5.68
N PRO A 109 18.34 -3.78 6.96
CA PRO A 109 17.17 -2.97 7.30
C PRO A 109 17.24 -1.53 6.77
N ILE A 110 18.42 -0.92 6.69
CA ILE A 110 18.57 0.45 6.19
C ILE A 110 18.28 0.51 4.69
N LEU A 111 18.70 -0.50 3.92
CA LEU A 111 18.41 -0.59 2.50
C LEU A 111 16.91 -0.83 2.24
N VAL A 112 16.25 -1.69 3.03
CA VAL A 112 14.79 -1.91 2.92
C VAL A 112 14.03 -0.63 3.24
N SER A 113 14.45 0.13 4.24
CA SER A 113 13.89 1.45 4.53
C SER A 113 14.05 2.41 3.35
N ALA A 114 15.21 2.43 2.68
CA ALA A 114 15.41 3.29 1.51
C ALA A 114 14.55 2.88 0.31
N TYR A 115 14.39 1.57 0.06
CA TYR A 115 13.42 1.09 -0.94
C TYR A 115 12.00 1.49 -0.57
N THR A 116 11.62 1.40 0.70
CA THR A 116 10.30 1.80 1.19
C THR A 116 10.06 3.29 0.96
N ASP A 117 11.02 4.14 1.33
CA ASP A 117 10.93 5.59 1.12
C ASP A 117 10.81 5.93 -0.38
N ALA A 118 11.54 5.23 -1.25
CA ALA A 118 11.46 5.39 -2.70
C ALA A 118 10.09 5.01 -3.29
N ILE A 119 9.39 4.02 -2.69
CA ILE A 119 8.11 3.51 -3.19
C ILE A 119 6.90 4.27 -2.64
N ILE A 120 6.95 4.77 -1.39
CA ILE A 120 5.82 5.43 -0.72
C ILE A 120 5.11 6.51 -1.59
N PRO A 121 5.83 7.40 -2.30
CA PRO A 121 5.20 8.43 -3.14
C PRO A 121 4.32 7.85 -4.26
N TYR A 122 4.56 6.60 -4.65
CA TYR A 122 3.94 5.94 -5.80
C TYR A 122 2.88 4.89 -5.42
N LEU A 123 2.57 4.72 -4.12
CA LEU A 123 1.56 3.75 -3.67
C LEU A 123 0.16 4.01 -4.27
N GLY A 124 -0.18 5.28 -4.51
CA GLY A 124 -1.42 5.64 -5.23
C GLY A 124 -1.40 5.13 -6.66
N GLN A 125 -0.34 5.44 -7.42
CA GLN A 125 -0.15 4.97 -8.79
C GLN A 125 -0.04 3.44 -8.91
N ALA A 126 0.37 2.75 -7.84
CA ALA A 126 0.41 1.29 -7.81
C ALA A 126 -0.98 0.64 -7.82
N VAL A 127 -2.03 1.37 -7.42
CA VAL A 127 -3.42 0.88 -7.27
C VAL A 127 -4.45 1.61 -8.13
N SER A 128 -4.01 2.61 -8.88
CA SER A 128 -4.87 3.44 -9.74
C SER A 128 -4.36 3.49 -11.18
N ASP A 129 -5.23 3.92 -12.09
CA ASP A 129 -4.88 4.22 -13.48
C ASP A 129 -4.77 5.74 -13.62
N ASP A 130 -3.72 6.30 -13.01
CA ASP A 130 -3.43 7.74 -13.05
C ASP A 130 -2.68 8.08 -14.35
N PRO A 131 -3.33 8.75 -15.33
CA PRO A 131 -2.70 9.08 -16.61
C PRO A 131 -1.59 10.13 -16.47
N ASP A 132 -1.54 10.85 -15.35
CA ASP A 132 -0.53 11.86 -15.10
C ASP A 132 0.71 11.31 -14.40
N ALA A 133 0.67 10.05 -13.94
CA ALA A 133 1.79 9.35 -13.32
C ALA A 133 3.04 9.41 -14.22
N LYS A 134 4.14 9.93 -13.64
CA LYS A 134 5.44 10.03 -14.31
C LYS A 134 6.32 8.86 -13.90
N GLY A 135 6.77 8.08 -14.87
CA GLY A 135 7.73 6.99 -14.69
C GLY A 135 7.24 5.74 -13.93
N PHE A 136 6.09 5.79 -13.26
CA PHE A 136 5.57 4.68 -12.46
C PHE A 136 4.19 4.24 -12.95
N LYS A 137 3.99 2.92 -13.04
CA LYS A 137 2.71 2.30 -13.43
C LYS A 137 2.39 1.11 -12.52
N PRO A 138 1.12 0.67 -12.45
CA PRO A 138 0.77 -0.56 -11.75
C PRO A 138 1.60 -1.76 -12.26
N LEU A 139 2.10 -2.58 -11.33
CA LEU A 139 2.79 -3.84 -11.65
C LEU A 139 1.84 -4.92 -12.19
N ASP A 140 0.58 -4.82 -11.78
CA ASP A 140 -0.50 -5.76 -12.05
C ASP A 140 -1.68 -5.07 -12.74
N PRO A 141 -2.49 -5.80 -13.52
CA PRO A 141 -3.81 -5.33 -13.92
C PRO A 141 -4.65 -4.99 -12.68
N LEU A 142 -5.33 -3.84 -12.73
CA LEU A 142 -6.10 -3.30 -11.60
C LEU A 142 -7.37 -4.09 -11.26
N ASP A 143 -7.77 -5.04 -12.10
CA ASP A 143 -8.86 -5.99 -11.91
C ASP A 143 -8.39 -7.39 -11.47
N SER A 144 -7.09 -7.56 -11.21
CA SER A 144 -6.49 -8.81 -10.73
C SER A 144 -6.37 -8.87 -9.20
N SER A 145 -5.81 -9.97 -8.67
CA SER A 145 -5.41 -10.07 -7.25
C SER A 145 -4.15 -9.28 -6.88
N MET A 146 -3.53 -8.56 -7.81
CA MET A 146 -2.38 -7.69 -7.54
C MET A 146 -1.19 -8.41 -6.89
N ARG A 147 -0.88 -9.62 -7.39
CA ARG A 147 0.11 -10.52 -6.79
C ARG A 147 1.53 -9.94 -6.80
N LYS A 148 1.93 -9.20 -7.82
CA LYS A 148 3.27 -8.58 -7.85
C LYS A 148 3.38 -7.44 -6.84
N THR A 149 2.36 -6.59 -6.76
CA THR A 149 2.28 -5.53 -5.75
C THR A 149 2.30 -6.12 -4.34
N TYR A 150 1.53 -7.18 -4.09
CA TYR A 150 1.57 -7.94 -2.82
C TYR A 150 2.99 -8.47 -2.50
N SER A 151 3.66 -9.11 -3.47
CA SER A 151 5.01 -9.63 -3.29
C SER A 151 6.02 -8.52 -2.97
N MET A 152 5.94 -7.37 -3.65
CA MET A 152 6.76 -6.19 -3.36
C MET A 152 6.53 -5.71 -1.92
N LEU A 153 5.26 -5.54 -1.52
CA LEU A 153 4.90 -5.06 -0.19
C LEU A 153 5.38 -5.99 0.92
N ASN A 154 5.33 -7.31 0.73
CA ASN A 154 5.87 -8.25 1.72
C ASN A 154 7.37 -8.09 1.94
N VAL A 155 8.13 -7.78 0.89
CA VAL A 155 9.57 -7.51 1.01
C VAL A 155 9.80 -6.21 1.77
N LEU A 156 9.07 -5.14 1.42
CA LEU A 156 9.18 -3.85 2.11
C LEU A 156 8.73 -3.94 3.57
N ASN A 157 7.75 -4.79 3.88
CA ASN A 157 7.22 -5.01 5.23
C ASN A 157 8.09 -5.94 6.10
N SER A 158 9.29 -6.31 5.63
CA SER A 158 10.15 -7.30 6.31
C SER A 158 10.96 -6.75 7.50
N ASP A 159 11.03 -5.43 7.69
CA ASP A 159 11.60 -4.80 8.88
C ASP A 159 10.61 -3.84 9.57
N GLU A 160 10.82 -3.59 10.87
CA GLU A 160 9.92 -2.80 11.71
C GLU A 160 9.79 -1.33 11.26
N THR A 161 10.89 -0.71 10.82
CA THR A 161 10.88 0.71 10.43
C THR A 161 10.09 0.88 9.13
N SER A 162 10.38 0.05 8.13
CA SER A 162 9.64 0.06 6.86
C SER A 162 8.18 -0.32 7.04
N SER A 163 7.89 -1.31 7.89
CA SER A 163 6.52 -1.71 8.24
C SER A 163 5.71 -0.54 8.80
N SER A 164 6.28 0.21 9.74
CA SER A 164 5.64 1.39 10.33
C SER A 164 5.39 2.50 9.29
N LYS A 165 6.37 2.78 8.43
CA LYS A 165 6.25 3.78 7.35
C LYS A 165 5.17 3.39 6.34
N LEU A 166 5.12 2.12 5.93
CA LEU A 166 4.08 1.60 5.05
C LEU A 166 2.70 1.73 5.69
N GLY A 167 2.56 1.32 6.96
CA GLY A 167 1.31 1.46 7.71
C GLY A 167 0.77 2.89 7.70
N GLN A 168 1.63 3.86 7.99
CA GLN A 168 1.25 5.28 7.93
C GLN A 168 0.89 5.73 6.50
N ALA A 169 1.68 5.35 5.50
CA ALA A 169 1.45 5.75 4.11
C ALA A 169 0.13 5.19 3.54
N PHE A 170 -0.19 3.93 3.84
CA PHE A 170 -1.47 3.32 3.48
C PHE A 170 -2.65 4.03 4.15
N PHE A 171 -2.53 4.32 5.44
CA PHE A 171 -3.55 5.06 6.18
C PHE A 171 -3.80 6.45 5.57
N ASP A 172 -2.74 7.22 5.34
CA ASP A 172 -2.83 8.56 4.76
C ASP A 172 -3.47 8.52 3.36
N LEU A 173 -3.14 7.51 2.55
CA LEU A 173 -3.68 7.37 1.21
C LEU A 173 -5.16 6.97 1.22
N ILE A 174 -5.57 6.04 2.08
CA ILE A 174 -6.98 5.66 2.27
C ILE A 174 -7.80 6.87 2.74
N GLU A 175 -7.29 7.64 3.71
CA GLU A 175 -7.97 8.84 4.20
C GLU A 175 -8.06 9.95 3.16
N ARG A 176 -7.02 10.13 2.32
CA ARG A 176 -7.09 11.05 1.17
C ARG A 176 -8.18 10.62 0.19
N ASN A 177 -8.24 9.34 -0.17
CA ASN A 177 -9.23 8.84 -1.12
C ASN A 177 -10.66 8.93 -0.56
N ARG A 178 -10.86 8.70 0.74
CA ARG A 178 -12.16 8.94 1.42
C ARG A 178 -12.58 10.40 1.41
N LYS A 179 -11.63 11.33 1.59
CA LYS A 179 -11.91 12.77 1.47
C LYS A 179 -12.30 13.14 0.04
N SER A 180 -11.63 12.59 -0.98
CA SER A 180 -12.02 12.78 -2.39
C SER A 180 -13.42 12.22 -2.67
N LEU A 181 -13.72 11.00 -2.20
CA LEU A 181 -15.06 10.41 -2.29
C LEU A 181 -16.13 11.29 -1.65
N THR A 182 -15.80 11.97 -0.55
CA THR A 182 -16.73 12.89 0.12
C THR A 182 -17.13 14.06 -0.78
N VAL A 183 -16.23 14.52 -1.65
CA VAL A 183 -16.47 15.61 -2.62
C VAL A 183 -17.19 15.08 -3.86
N GLU A 184 -16.79 13.90 -4.36
CA GLU A 184 -17.39 13.27 -5.55
C GLU A 184 -18.85 12.85 -5.32
N LEU A 185 -19.16 12.39 -4.10
CA LEU A 185 -20.49 11.96 -3.68
C LEU A 185 -21.31 13.16 -3.20
N THR A 186 -21.87 13.93 -4.16
CA THR A 186 -22.76 15.06 -3.90
C THR A 186 -24.18 14.58 -3.57
N PRO A 187 -24.90 15.21 -2.61
CA PRO A 187 -26.29 14.85 -2.33
C PRO A 187 -27.21 15.00 -3.55
N GLY A 188 -28.08 14.02 -3.79
CA GLY A 188 -29.07 14.06 -4.86
C GLY A 188 -28.55 13.71 -6.26
N THR A 189 -27.27 13.35 -6.42
CA THR A 189 -26.74 12.77 -7.66
C THR A 189 -26.59 11.26 -7.52
N ASP A 190 -26.90 10.52 -8.59
CA ASP A 190 -26.55 9.10 -8.66
C ASP A 190 -25.03 8.94 -8.55
N ALA A 191 -24.59 7.82 -8.00
CA ALA A 191 -23.17 7.55 -7.82
C ALA A 191 -22.46 7.45 -9.18
N SER A 192 -21.36 8.19 -9.33
CA SER A 192 -20.64 8.37 -10.59
C SER A 192 -19.56 7.31 -10.81
N GLU A 193 -19.10 7.15 -12.05
CA GLU A 193 -17.93 6.30 -12.36
C GLU A 193 -16.66 6.79 -11.64
N ALA A 194 -16.53 8.10 -11.39
CA ALA A 194 -15.43 8.65 -10.60
C ALA A 194 -15.46 8.12 -9.16
N ALA A 195 -16.63 8.16 -8.51
CA ALA A 195 -16.79 7.59 -7.16
C ALA A 195 -16.48 6.09 -7.14
N LYS A 196 -16.88 5.35 -8.18
CA LYS A 196 -16.54 3.93 -8.30
C LYS A 196 -15.03 3.70 -8.44
N ALA A 197 -14.32 4.51 -9.23
CA ALA A 197 -12.87 4.43 -9.35
C ALA A 197 -12.17 4.65 -8.00
N SER A 198 -12.54 5.72 -7.29
CA SER A 198 -12.02 6.03 -5.95
C SER A 198 -12.33 4.93 -4.92
N VAL A 199 -13.53 4.33 -4.97
CA VAL A 199 -13.89 3.18 -4.13
C VAL A 199 -13.00 1.96 -4.43
N LEU A 200 -12.74 1.67 -5.71
CA LEU A 200 -11.87 0.56 -6.11
C LEU A 200 -10.42 0.77 -5.68
N GLU A 201 -9.92 2.01 -5.71
CA GLU A 201 -8.59 2.33 -5.18
C GLU A 201 -8.49 2.04 -3.67
N VAL A 202 -9.48 2.50 -2.88
CA VAL A 202 -9.53 2.19 -1.44
C VAL A 202 -9.61 0.67 -1.23
N ALA A 203 -10.43 -0.03 -2.02
CA ALA A 203 -10.56 -1.49 -1.93
C ALA A 203 -9.23 -2.22 -2.18
N ARG A 204 -8.45 -1.79 -3.18
CA ARG A 204 -7.13 -2.35 -3.48
C ARG A 204 -6.14 -2.10 -2.35
N LEU A 205 -6.11 -0.88 -1.80
CA LEU A 205 -5.23 -0.53 -0.68
C LEU A 205 -5.54 -1.36 0.56
N VAL A 206 -6.81 -1.44 0.94
CA VAL A 206 -7.27 -2.22 2.09
C VAL A 206 -6.99 -3.71 1.89
N GLY A 207 -7.30 -4.25 0.71
CA GLY A 207 -7.03 -5.65 0.37
C GLY A 207 -5.54 -5.99 0.42
N LEU A 208 -4.67 -5.13 -0.13
CA LEU A 208 -3.22 -5.31 -0.10
C LEU A 208 -2.65 -5.19 1.31
N ALA A 209 -3.08 -4.20 2.10
CA ALA A 209 -2.64 -4.03 3.49
C ALA A 209 -3.01 -5.26 4.34
N SER A 210 -4.25 -5.74 4.20
CA SER A 210 -4.75 -6.95 4.85
C SER A 210 -3.96 -8.19 4.45
N ALA A 211 -3.72 -8.40 3.14
CA ALA A 211 -2.94 -9.52 2.64
C ALA A 211 -1.49 -9.52 3.14
N SER A 212 -0.82 -8.36 3.08
CA SER A 212 0.60 -8.23 3.43
C SER A 212 0.88 -8.12 4.93
N GLY A 213 -0.16 -8.16 5.77
CA GLY A 213 -0.04 -7.98 7.22
C GLY A 213 0.53 -6.61 7.60
N ILE A 214 0.33 -5.61 6.75
CA ILE A 214 0.71 -4.22 7.05
C ILE A 214 -0.22 -3.74 8.16
N ARG A 215 0.38 -3.27 9.26
CA ARG A 215 -0.39 -2.82 10.42
C ARG A 215 -0.76 -1.35 10.25
N PRO A 216 -1.99 -0.96 10.63
CA PRO A 216 -2.33 0.44 10.70
C PRO A 216 -1.55 1.15 11.82
N PRO A 217 -1.51 2.50 11.82
CA PRO A 217 -0.97 3.26 12.95
C PRO A 217 -1.67 2.88 14.27
N ASP A 218 -0.93 2.84 15.38
CA ASP A 218 -1.47 2.45 16.70
C ASP A 218 -2.67 3.31 17.16
N ALA A 219 -2.75 4.56 16.68
CA ALA A 219 -3.85 5.47 16.98
C ALA A 219 -5.16 5.07 16.29
N GLU A 220 -5.10 4.29 15.20
CA GLU A 220 -6.23 3.89 14.36
C GLU A 220 -6.21 2.37 14.10
N PRO A 221 -6.30 1.54 15.15
CA PRO A 221 -5.99 0.11 15.09
C PRO A 221 -6.98 -0.72 14.27
N LEU A 222 -8.12 -0.14 13.89
CA LEU A 222 -9.15 -0.78 13.06
C LEU A 222 -9.06 -0.39 11.59
N SER A 223 -8.15 0.51 11.22
CA SER A 223 -7.89 0.80 9.81
C SER A 223 -7.40 -0.47 9.10
N PHE A 224 -7.78 -0.59 7.83
CA PHE A 224 -7.51 -1.75 6.95
C PHE A 224 -8.36 -3.01 7.25
N ASP A 225 -9.21 -3.00 8.28
CA ASP A 225 -10.23 -4.05 8.41
C ASP A 225 -11.28 -3.88 7.30
N ILE A 226 -11.46 -4.91 6.48
CA ILE A 226 -12.35 -4.87 5.30
C ILE A 226 -13.79 -4.53 5.69
N GLY A 227 -14.29 -5.06 6.82
CA GLY A 227 -15.66 -4.80 7.27
C GLY A 227 -15.85 -3.38 7.81
N VAL A 228 -14.84 -2.86 8.52
CA VAL A 228 -14.80 -1.47 8.97
C VAL A 228 -14.81 -0.52 7.79
N GLU A 229 -13.90 -0.75 6.84
CA GLU A 229 -13.76 0.06 5.64
C GLU A 229 -15.00 0.00 4.74
N GLN A 230 -15.61 -1.18 4.58
CA GLN A 230 -16.89 -1.32 3.86
C GLN A 230 -17.99 -0.47 4.50
N THR A 231 -18.06 -0.43 5.82
CA THR A 231 -19.09 0.35 6.53
C THR A 231 -18.89 1.86 6.34
N GLU A 232 -17.65 2.32 6.26
CA GLU A 232 -17.32 3.72 5.94
C GLU A 232 -17.71 4.07 4.50
N ILE A 233 -17.42 3.19 3.53
CA ILE A 233 -17.90 3.35 2.14
C ILE A 233 -19.44 3.37 2.08
N ASP A 234 -20.09 2.45 2.79
CA ASP A 234 -21.56 2.36 2.81
C ASP A 234 -22.20 3.62 3.41
N TYR A 235 -21.58 4.19 4.46
CA TYR A 235 -21.97 5.47 5.03
C TYR A 235 -21.85 6.62 4.01
N LEU A 236 -20.71 6.72 3.32
CA LEU A 236 -20.46 7.76 2.32
C LEU A 236 -21.44 7.68 1.14
N LEU A 237 -21.86 6.48 0.76
CA LEU A 237 -22.89 6.27 -0.26
C LEU A 237 -24.29 6.61 0.28
N ALA A 238 -24.66 6.13 1.47
CA ALA A 238 -26.00 6.30 2.02
C ALA A 238 -26.33 7.77 2.29
N ARG A 239 -25.35 8.56 2.76
CA ARG A 239 -25.54 9.98 3.07
C ARG A 239 -25.92 10.85 1.86
N THR A 240 -25.77 10.36 0.62
CA THR A 240 -26.13 11.15 -0.58
C THR A 240 -27.64 11.20 -0.83
N SER A 241 -28.40 10.26 -0.27
CA SER A 241 -29.83 10.09 -0.54
C SER A 241 -30.70 9.95 0.71
N VAL A 242 -30.12 9.59 1.85
CA VAL A 242 -30.86 9.47 3.11
C VAL A 242 -31.27 10.83 3.65
N SER A 243 -32.51 10.93 4.14
CA SER A 243 -33.03 12.15 4.77
C SER A 243 -33.73 11.77 6.06
N GLY A 244 -33.04 11.99 7.17
CA GLY A 244 -33.54 11.69 8.51
C GLY A 244 -33.90 10.21 8.77
N PRO A 245 -34.40 9.94 10.00
CA PRO A 245 -34.86 8.63 10.39
C PRO A 245 -35.93 8.09 9.45
N ASN A 246 -35.82 6.82 9.08
CA ASN A 246 -36.73 6.16 8.14
C ASN A 246 -36.93 4.68 8.51
N ASN A 247 -37.63 3.93 7.65
CA ASN A 247 -37.93 2.51 7.91
C ASN A 247 -36.69 1.60 7.88
N ASP A 248 -35.57 2.04 7.32
CA ASP A 248 -34.34 1.24 7.23
C ASP A 248 -33.32 1.61 8.30
N ILE A 249 -33.17 2.91 8.57
CA ILE A 249 -32.20 3.45 9.52
C ILE A 249 -32.93 4.16 10.64
N THR A 250 -32.75 3.65 11.85
CA THR A 250 -33.41 4.15 13.06
C THR A 250 -32.82 5.48 13.55
N SER A 251 -33.60 6.23 14.31
CA SER A 251 -33.27 7.61 14.71
C SER A 251 -32.00 7.78 15.52
N GLN A 252 -31.55 6.76 16.24
CA GLN A 252 -30.31 6.80 17.05
C GLN A 252 -29.03 7.02 16.22
N PHE A 253 -29.07 6.69 14.92
CA PHE A 253 -27.96 6.83 13.98
C PHE A 253 -27.95 8.17 13.24
N PHE A 254 -28.88 9.07 13.57
CA PHE A 254 -28.93 10.42 13.03
C PHE A 254 -28.46 11.45 14.05
N THR A 255 -27.84 12.51 13.57
CA THR A 255 -27.58 13.71 14.35
C THR A 255 -28.88 14.51 14.52
N SER A 256 -28.85 15.56 15.34
CA SER A 256 -30.01 16.43 15.55
C SER A 256 -30.48 17.19 14.29
N ASP A 257 -29.60 17.36 13.30
CA ASP A 257 -29.94 18.02 12.03
C ASP A 257 -30.52 17.06 10.98
N GLY A 258 -30.63 15.77 11.30
CA GLY A 258 -31.15 14.75 10.40
C GLY A 258 -30.14 14.14 9.44
N SER A 259 -28.85 14.48 9.55
CA SER A 259 -27.75 13.79 8.85
C SER A 259 -27.37 12.48 9.55
N LEU A 260 -26.82 11.54 8.78
CA LEU A 260 -26.26 10.30 9.33
C LEU A 260 -25.00 10.59 10.14
N LYS A 261 -24.87 9.92 11.29
CA LYS A 261 -23.63 9.92 12.08
C LYS A 261 -22.53 9.14 11.34
N PRO A 262 -21.27 9.63 11.33
CA PRO A 262 -20.13 8.85 10.86
C PRO A 262 -19.98 7.53 11.65
N PRO A 263 -19.56 6.41 11.03
CA PRO A 263 -19.43 5.12 11.70
C PRO A 263 -18.50 5.14 12.92
N GLY A 264 -17.37 5.85 12.87
CA GLY A 264 -16.49 6.04 14.04
C GLY A 264 -17.21 6.70 15.24
N VAL A 265 -18.11 7.66 14.98
CA VAL A 265 -18.94 8.30 16.03
C VAL A 265 -19.96 7.31 16.59
N VAL A 266 -20.58 6.50 15.72
CA VAL A 266 -21.53 5.45 16.13
C VAL A 266 -20.84 4.42 17.01
N ARG A 267 -19.67 3.92 16.61
CA ARG A 267 -18.87 2.97 17.38
C ARG A 267 -18.49 3.52 18.75
N THR A 268 -18.04 4.77 18.80
CA THR A 268 -17.68 5.44 20.05
C THR A 268 -18.88 5.60 21.00
N GLN A 269 -20.06 5.95 20.48
CA GLN A 269 -21.24 6.24 21.30
C GLN A 269 -22.04 5.00 21.69
N LEU A 270 -22.13 4.01 20.80
CA LEU A 270 -23.04 2.86 20.93
C LEU A 270 -22.29 1.52 21.06
N GLY A 271 -20.96 1.52 21.00
CA GLY A 271 -20.11 0.34 21.05
C GLY A 271 -20.22 -0.54 19.80
N GLU A 272 -19.52 -1.68 19.80
CA GLU A 272 -19.49 -2.60 18.64
C GLU A 272 -20.87 -3.13 18.28
N ALA A 273 -21.73 -3.47 19.24
CA ALA A 273 -23.08 -3.95 18.95
C ALA A 273 -23.94 -2.89 18.21
N GLY A 274 -23.79 -1.62 18.59
CA GLY A 274 -24.46 -0.52 17.88
C GLY A 274 -23.88 -0.27 16.49
N TRP A 275 -22.56 -0.42 16.34
CA TRP A 275 -21.88 -0.31 15.06
C TRP A 275 -22.25 -1.44 14.09
N GLU A 276 -22.29 -2.70 14.55
CA GLU A 276 -22.73 -3.84 13.74
C GLU A 276 -24.18 -3.67 13.26
N GLN A 277 -25.06 -3.22 14.16
CA GLN A 277 -26.44 -2.89 13.81
C GLN A 277 -26.48 -1.80 12.73
N TYR A 278 -25.64 -0.77 12.85
CA TYR A 278 -25.57 0.34 11.91
C TYR A 278 -25.08 -0.11 10.53
N SER A 279 -23.99 -0.87 10.48
CA SER A 279 -23.45 -1.46 9.25
C SER A 279 -24.52 -2.28 8.51
N GLY A 280 -25.23 -3.15 9.23
CA GLY A 280 -26.33 -3.92 8.65
C GLY A 280 -27.51 -3.07 8.16
N MET A 281 -27.79 -1.93 8.80
CA MET A 281 -28.81 -0.97 8.34
C MET A 281 -28.39 -0.23 7.07
N LEU A 282 -27.13 0.21 6.98
CA LEU A 282 -26.58 0.87 5.81
C LEU A 282 -26.63 -0.05 4.59
N SER A 283 -26.14 -1.29 4.72
CA SER A 283 -26.17 -2.29 3.64
C SER A 283 -27.60 -2.58 3.12
N ARG A 284 -28.58 -2.67 4.04
CA ARG A 284 -30.00 -2.82 3.66
C ARG A 284 -30.54 -1.58 2.96
N TYR A 285 -30.19 -0.39 3.43
CA TYR A 285 -30.60 0.87 2.81
C TYR A 285 -30.07 0.98 1.36
N LEU A 286 -28.78 0.73 1.16
CA LEU A 286 -28.14 0.78 -0.16
C LEU A 286 -28.74 -0.23 -1.14
N SER A 287 -29.29 -1.35 -0.64
CA SER A 287 -29.95 -2.34 -1.50
C SER A 287 -31.18 -1.82 -2.26
N ARG A 288 -31.67 -0.61 -1.93
CA ARG A 288 -32.75 0.08 -2.66
C ARG A 288 -32.28 0.75 -3.95
N SER A 289 -31.00 1.11 -4.04
CA SER A 289 -30.39 1.71 -5.22
C SER A 289 -29.43 0.73 -5.86
N LYS A 290 -29.74 0.28 -7.09
CA LYS A 290 -28.89 -0.66 -7.82
C LYS A 290 -27.46 -0.12 -7.98
N GLY A 291 -27.31 1.15 -8.35
CA GLY A 291 -26.00 1.78 -8.55
C GLY A 291 -25.17 1.88 -7.27
N GLN A 292 -25.76 2.36 -6.16
CA GLN A 292 -25.04 2.45 -4.89
C GLN A 292 -24.66 1.06 -4.35
N LYS A 293 -25.56 0.09 -4.48
CA LYS A 293 -25.27 -1.31 -4.12
C LYS A 293 -24.14 -1.90 -4.95
N GLU A 294 -24.11 -1.63 -6.26
CA GLU A 294 -23.05 -2.13 -7.14
C GLU A 294 -21.68 -1.56 -6.77
N ILE A 295 -21.60 -0.27 -6.42
CA ILE A 295 -20.35 0.36 -5.97
C ILE A 295 -19.92 -0.21 -4.61
N SER A 296 -20.85 -0.29 -3.65
CA SER A 296 -20.59 -0.90 -2.34
C SER A 296 -20.07 -2.34 -2.48
N ASN A 297 -20.73 -3.17 -3.30
CA ASN A 297 -20.29 -4.54 -3.57
C ASN A 297 -18.93 -4.60 -4.28
N SER A 298 -18.60 -3.64 -5.14
CA SER A 298 -17.31 -3.60 -5.81
C SER A 298 -16.15 -3.40 -4.82
N PHE A 299 -16.37 -2.66 -3.72
CA PHE A 299 -15.39 -2.56 -2.65
C PHE A 299 -15.11 -3.94 -2.03
N ALA A 300 -16.13 -4.57 -1.44
CA ALA A 300 -15.98 -5.85 -0.77
C ALA A 300 -15.35 -6.89 -1.71
N HIS A 301 -15.88 -7.00 -2.93
CA HIS A 301 -15.40 -7.98 -3.88
C HIS A 301 -13.91 -7.80 -4.20
N THR A 302 -13.47 -6.57 -4.50
CA THR A 302 -12.07 -6.30 -4.83
C THR A 302 -11.15 -6.50 -3.62
N ALA A 303 -11.49 -5.94 -2.45
CA ALA A 303 -10.68 -6.07 -1.25
C ALA A 303 -10.54 -7.53 -0.79
N GLU A 304 -11.64 -8.27 -0.76
CA GLU A 304 -11.65 -9.70 -0.38
C GLU A 304 -10.94 -10.57 -1.41
N THR A 305 -11.05 -10.27 -2.71
CA THR A 305 -10.34 -11.03 -3.75
C THR A 305 -8.83 -10.90 -3.56
N ILE A 306 -8.33 -9.68 -3.39
CA ILE A 306 -6.90 -9.42 -3.16
C ILE A 306 -6.45 -10.07 -1.84
N ALA A 307 -7.20 -9.90 -0.76
CA ALA A 307 -6.86 -10.47 0.55
C ALA A 307 -6.83 -12.00 0.53
N ASN A 308 -7.82 -12.65 -0.10
CA ASN A 308 -7.95 -14.11 -0.08
C ASN A 308 -7.03 -14.82 -1.09
N GLU A 309 -6.79 -14.25 -2.27
CA GLU A 309 -5.99 -14.92 -3.31
C GLU A 309 -4.48 -14.87 -3.05
N ASN A 310 -4.02 -13.88 -2.27
CA ASN A 310 -2.61 -13.76 -1.90
C ASN A 310 -2.24 -14.50 -0.60
N ASN A 311 -3.24 -14.87 0.21
CA ASN A 311 -3.08 -15.68 1.42
C ASN A 311 -3.17 -17.20 1.17
N ARG A 312 -3.26 -17.64 -0.09
CA ARG A 312 -3.30 -19.06 -0.51
C ARG A 312 -1.95 -19.56 -0.97
#